data_AF-A0A254QSL8-F1
#
_entry.id   AF-A0A254QSL8-F1
#
_cell.length_a   1.000
_cell.length_b   1.000
_cell.length_c   1.000
_cell.angle_alpha   90.00
_cell.angle_beta   90.00
_cell.angle_gamma   90.00
#
_symmetry.space_group_name_H-M   'P 1'
#
loop_
_entity.id
_entity.type
_entity.pdbx_description
1 polymer ?
#
loop_
_entity_poly.entity_id
_entity_poly.type
_entity_poly.pdbx_seq_one_letter_code
_entity_poly.pdbx_strand_id
1 'polypeptide(L)'
;MYRRTIERTLRQIDPDQTGSLYHRIEALKDASALPQTLIDLLHRIRFLGNTAVHDDEDVDPADVTHGREFVHLFLVYTFELPEKIRQATEQTA
;
A
#
# COMPACT_ATOMS: atom_id res chain seq x y z
N MET A 1 -5.96 7.39 -8.78
CA MET A 1 -5.76 7.99 -7.44
C MET A 1 -5.07 7.02 -6.47
N TYR A 2 -5.56 5.79 -6.29
CA TYR A 2 -5.02 4.80 -5.35
C TYR A 2 -3.53 4.46 -5.49
N ARG A 3 -3.07 4.17 -6.72
CA ARG A 3 -1.65 3.93 -7.00
C ARG A 3 -0.75 5.06 -6.54
N ARG A 4 -1.16 6.32 -6.79
CA ARG A 4 -0.37 7.51 -6.41
C ARG A 4 -0.30 7.67 -4.90
N THR A 5 -1.37 7.32 -4.18
CA THR A 5 -1.37 7.27 -2.72
C THR A 5 -0.33 6.28 -2.23
N ILE A 6 -0.33 5.05 -2.74
CA ILE A 6 0.67 4.03 -2.38
C ILE A 6 2.08 4.52 -2.69
N GLU A 7 2.34 5.03 -3.90
CA GLU A 7 3.68 5.50 -4.27
C GLU A 7 4.19 6.58 -3.31
N ARG A 8 3.33 7.48 -2.85
CA ARG A 8 3.69 8.51 -1.87
C ARG A 8 3.93 7.91 -0.48
N THR A 9 3.06 7.02 -0.02
CA THR A 9 3.22 6.34 1.26
C THR A 9 4.53 5.55 1.31
N LEU A 10 4.83 4.79 0.26
CA LEU A 10 6.07 4.01 0.16
C LEU A 10 7.32 4.90 0.19
N ARG A 11 7.28 6.08 -0.43
CA ARG A 11 8.36 7.07 -0.34
C ARG A 11 8.53 7.69 1.03
N GLN A 12 7.46 7.73 1.82
CA GLN A 12 7.51 8.30 3.16
C GLN A 12 8.07 7.31 4.18
N ILE A 13 7.72 6.03 4.06
CA ILE A 13 8.21 4.98 4.95
C ILE A 13 9.63 4.51 4.58
N ASP A 14 9.97 4.57 3.29
CA ASP A 14 11.27 4.17 2.77
C ASP A 14 11.75 5.21 1.73
N PRO A 15 12.33 6.33 2.21
CA PRO A 15 12.79 7.42 1.36
C PRO A 15 14.03 7.06 0.54
N ASP A 16 14.88 6.17 1.06
CA ASP A 16 16.16 5.79 0.44
C ASP A 16 15.98 4.77 -0.69
N GLN A 17 14.91 3.99 -0.66
CA GLN A 17 14.60 3.06 -1.74
C GLN A 17 14.28 3.82 -3.04
N THR A 18 14.97 3.45 -4.12
CA THR A 18 14.81 4.04 -5.45
C THR A 18 14.20 3.05 -6.44
N GLY A 19 13.82 3.54 -7.63
CA GLY A 19 13.24 2.71 -8.69
C GLY A 19 11.70 2.72 -8.74
N SER A 20 11.17 1.77 -9.50
CA SER A 20 9.74 1.66 -9.79
C SER A 20 8.92 1.28 -8.55
N LEU A 21 7.59 1.46 -8.62
CA LEU A 21 6.68 1.01 -7.58
C LEU A 21 6.86 -0.48 -7.24
N TYR A 22 7.14 -1.30 -8.26
CA TYR A 22 7.44 -2.72 -8.06
C TYR A 22 8.69 -2.93 -7.17
N HIS A 23 9.81 -2.26 -7.48
CA HIS A 23 11.04 -2.40 -6.70
C HIS A 23 10.87 -1.96 -5.24
N ARG A 24 10.04 -0.94 -4.99
CA ARG A 24 9.72 -0.50 -3.62
C ARG A 24 8.89 -1.54 -2.85
N ILE A 25 7.94 -2.19 -3.51
CA ILE A 25 7.13 -3.25 -2.89
C ILE A 25 8.00 -4.48 -2.57
N GLU A 26 8.86 -4.90 -3.49
CA GLU A 26 9.75 -6.04 -3.25
C GLU A 26 10.77 -5.75 -2.14
N ALA A 27 11.30 -4.54 -2.04
CA ALA A 27 12.20 -4.17 -0.94
C ALA A 27 11.53 -4.34 0.44
N LEU A 28 10.26 -3.96 0.58
CA LEU A 28 9.50 -4.15 1.82
C LEU A 28 9.22 -5.61 2.15
N LYS A 29 9.01 -6.42 1.12
CA LYS A 29 8.83 -7.86 1.23
C LYS A 29 10.13 -8.53 1.70
N ASP A 30 11.26 -8.18 1.08
CA ASP A 30 12.57 -8.72 1.43
C ASP A 30 12.99 -8.32 2.85
N ALA A 31 12.64 -7.11 3.28
CA ALA A 31 12.83 -6.64 4.65
C ALA A 31 11.88 -7.28 5.68
N SER A 32 10.90 -8.09 5.24
CA SER A 32 9.81 -8.62 6.08
C SER A 32 9.08 -7.51 6.88
N ALA A 33 9.07 -6.28 6.36
CA ALA A 33 8.50 -5.11 7.03
C ALA A 33 6.97 -5.11 7.01
N LEU A 34 6.38 -5.84 6.05
CA LEU A 34 4.93 -6.00 5.91
C LEU A 34 4.58 -7.49 5.75
N PRO A 35 3.41 -7.94 6.28
CA PRO A 35 2.87 -9.26 5.99
C PRO A 35 2.69 -9.50 4.49
N GLN A 36 2.90 -10.73 4.04
CA GLN A 36 2.76 -11.13 2.63
C GLN A 36 1.38 -10.74 2.05
N THR A 37 0.31 -10.85 2.83
CA THR A 37 -1.04 -10.44 2.42
C THR A 37 -1.11 -8.96 2.00
N LEU A 38 -0.40 -8.06 2.70
CA LEU A 38 -0.35 -6.65 2.31
C LEU A 38 0.51 -6.45 1.07
N ILE A 39 1.61 -7.19 0.92
CA ILE A 39 2.44 -7.16 -0.29
C ILE A 39 1.64 -7.55 -1.52
N ASP A 40 0.82 -8.61 -1.43
CA ASP A 40 -0.02 -9.08 -2.54
C ASP A 40 -1.07 -8.03 -2.92
N LEU A 41 -1.67 -7.34 -1.94
CA LEU A 41 -2.61 -6.26 -2.16
C LEU A 41 -1.95 -5.04 -2.83
N LEU A 42 -0.72 -4.69 -2.44
CA LEU A 42 0.05 -3.61 -3.08
C LEU A 42 0.33 -3.92 -4.55
N HIS A 43 0.69 -5.17 -4.87
CA HIS A 43 0.85 -5.60 -6.27
C HIS A 43 -0.45 -5.52 -7.05
N ARG A 44 -1.59 -5.94 -6.47
CA ARG A 44 -2.89 -5.87 -7.13
C ARG A 44 -3.28 -4.45 -7.50
N ILE A 45 -3.04 -3.47 -6.62
CA ILE A 45 -3.30 -2.05 -6.93
C ILE A 45 -2.32 -1.50 -7.98
N ARG A 46 -1.06 -1.94 -7.96
CA ARG A 46 -0.10 -1.60 -9.01
C ARG A 46 -0.58 -2.07 -10.38
N PHE A 47 -1.08 -3.30 -10.46
CA PHE A 47 -1.65 -3.85 -11.70
C PHE A 47 -2.90 -3.09 -12.13
N LEU A 48 -3.87 -2.87 -11.23
CA LEU A 48 -5.08 -2.10 -11.53
C LEU A 48 -4.74 -0.69 -12.08
N GLY A 49 -3.76 -0.02 -11.45
CA GLY A 49 -3.29 1.28 -11.90
C GLY A 49 -2.42 1.26 -13.16
N ASN A 50 -2.01 0.09 -13.67
CA ASN A 50 -1.37 -0.07 -14.98
C ASN A 50 -2.45 -0.38 -16.05
N THR A 51 -3.38 -1.29 -15.76
CA THR A 51 -4.45 -1.68 -16.70
C THR A 51 -5.36 -0.50 -17.02
N ALA A 52 -5.74 0.30 -16.03
CA ALA A 52 -6.55 1.51 -16.23
C ALA A 52 -5.85 2.63 -17.06
N VAL A 53 -4.58 2.45 -17.42
CA VAL A 53 -3.80 3.38 -18.25
C VAL A 53 -3.61 2.85 -19.67
N HIS A 54 -3.81 1.55 -19.91
CA HIS A 54 -3.39 0.88 -21.13
C HIS A 54 -4.52 0.20 -21.92
N ASP A 55 -5.67 -0.11 -21.30
CA ASP A 55 -6.81 -0.71 -22.01
C ASP A 55 -7.98 0.27 -22.10
N ASP A 56 -8.59 0.37 -23.28
CA ASP A 56 -9.86 1.08 -23.56
C ASP A 56 -11.09 0.36 -22.94
N GLU A 57 -10.87 -0.64 -22.06
CA GLU A 57 -11.91 -1.32 -21.31
C GLU A 57 -12.33 -0.50 -20.08
N ASP A 58 -13.64 -0.29 -19.94
CA ASP A 58 -14.22 0.37 -18.79
C ASP A 58 -13.83 -0.37 -17.49
N VAL A 59 -13.20 0.35 -16.56
CA VAL A 59 -12.83 -0.17 -15.25
C VAL A 59 -14.09 -0.60 -14.49
N ASP A 60 -14.14 -1.85 -14.02
CA ASP A 60 -15.24 -2.36 -13.19
C ASP A 60 -15.38 -1.51 -11.90
N PRO A 61 -16.57 -0.95 -11.61
CA PRO A 61 -16.84 -0.25 -10.35
C PRO A 61 -16.50 -1.06 -9.08
N ALA A 62 -16.59 -2.39 -9.14
CA ALA A 62 -16.18 -3.27 -8.06
C ALA A 62 -14.67 -3.18 -7.79
N ASP A 63 -13.84 -3.13 -8.84
CA ASP A 63 -12.39 -3.00 -8.71
C ASP A 63 -11.96 -1.65 -8.12
N VAL A 64 -12.69 -0.58 -8.44
CA VAL A 64 -12.50 0.75 -7.82
C VAL A 64 -12.81 0.68 -6.33
N THR A 65 -13.91 0.02 -5.95
CA THR A 65 -14.34 -0.12 -4.56
C THR A 65 -13.34 -0.94 -3.74
N HIS A 66 -12.92 -2.09 -4.27
CA HIS A 66 -11.88 -2.91 -3.64
C HIS A 66 -10.55 -2.16 -3.53
N GLY A 67 -10.15 -1.42 -4.57
CA GLY A 67 -8.94 -0.59 -4.55
C GLY A 67 -8.97 0.45 -3.43
N ARG A 68 -10.13 1.09 -3.18
CA ARG A 68 -10.32 2.03 -2.07
C ARG A 68 -10.12 1.36 -0.71
N GLU A 69 -10.77 0.21 -0.50
CA GLU A 69 -10.70 -0.54 0.76
C GLU A 69 -9.28 -1.01 1.03
N PHE A 70 -8.58 -1.51 0.01
CA PHE A 70 -7.20 -1.96 0.14
C PHE A 70 -6.24 -0.82 0.48
N VAL A 71 -6.36 0.35 -0.17
CA VAL A 71 -5.56 1.52 0.21
C VAL A 71 -5.85 1.94 1.64
N HIS A 72 -7.11 1.92 2.06
CA HIS A 72 -7.48 2.27 3.42
C HIS A 72 -6.83 1.32 4.44
N LEU A 73 -6.98 0.01 4.25
CA LEU A 73 -6.38 -1.01 5.13
C LEU A 73 -4.85 -0.87 5.20
N PHE A 74 -4.20 -0.62 4.06
CA PHE A 74 -2.78 -0.38 4.00
C PHE A 74 -2.37 0.85 4.85
N LEU A 75 -3.05 1.98 4.70
CA LEU A 75 -2.76 3.19 5.49
C LEU A 75 -3.00 2.99 6.99
N VAL A 76 -4.07 2.29 7.37
CA VAL A 76 -4.35 1.95 8.76
C VAL A 76 -3.23 1.10 9.33
N TYR A 77 -2.79 0.06 8.60
CA TYR A 77 -1.71 -0.80 9.05
C TYR A 77 -0.37 -0.06 9.16
N THR A 78 -0.06 0.83 8.20
CA THR A 78 1.23 1.50 8.12
C THR A 78 1.37 2.68 9.09
N PHE A 79 0.30 3.42 9.37
CA PHE A 79 0.38 4.64 10.18
C PHE A 79 -0.46 4.60 11.45
N GLU A 80 -1.72 4.17 11.35
CA GLU A 80 -2.67 4.30 12.46
C GLU A 80 -2.45 3.23 13.53
N LEU A 81 -2.30 1.97 13.11
CA LEU A 81 -2.13 0.85 14.03
C LEU A 81 -0.83 0.95 14.86
N PRO A 82 0.34 1.28 14.28
CA PRO A 82 1.57 1.46 15.07
C PRO A 82 1.41 2.54 16.14
N GLU A 83 0.76 3.65 15.81
CA GLU A 83 0.53 4.74 16.76
C GLU A 83 -0.47 4.35 17.86
N LYS A 84 -1.55 3.65 17.51
CA LYS A 84 -2.49 3.09 18.50
C LYS A 84 -1.80 2.13 19.48
N ILE A 85 -0.89 1.29 18.99
CA ILE A 85 -0.09 0.38 19.82
C ILE A 85 0.85 1.17 20.74
N ARG A 86 1.52 2.21 20.23
CA ARG A 86 2.38 3.09 21.02
C ARG A 86 1.60 3.71 22.19
N GLN A 87 0.44 4.30 21.90
CA GLN A 87 -0.42 4.91 22.92
C GLN A 87 -0.91 3.90 23.97
N ALA A 88 -1.31 2.70 23.55
CA ALA A 88 -1.75 1.65 24.47
C ALA A 88 -0.62 1.18 25.40
N THR A 89 0.59 1.06 24.86
CA THR A 89 1.79 0.70 25.64
C THR A 89 2.13 1.79 26.66
N GLU A 90 2.03 3.06 26.28
CA GLU A 90 2.28 4.21 27.17
C GLU A 90 1.25 4.35 28.30
N GLN A 91 0.01 3.93 28.09
CA GLN A 91 -1.02 3.91 29.13
C GLN A 91 -0.87 2.75 30.12
N THR A 92 -0.08 1.73 29.76
CA THR A 92 0.11 0.51 30.57
C THR A 92 1.46 0.51 31.31
N ALA A 93 2.33 1.50 31.03
CA ALA A 93 3.63 1.69 31.68
C ALA A 93 3.53 2.68 32.85
#